data_AF-A0A959DVT8-F1
#
_entry.id   AF-A0A959DVT8-F1
#
_cell.length_a   1.000
_cell.length_b   1.000
_cell.length_c   1.000
_cell.angle_alpha   90.00
_cell.angle_beta   90.00
_cell.angle_gamma   90.00
#
_symmetry.space_group_name_H-M   'P 1'
#
loop_
_entity.id
_entity.type
_entity.pdbx_description
1 polymer ?
#
loop_
_entity_poly.entity_id
_entity_poly.type
_entity_poly.pdbx_seq_one_letter_code
_entity_poly.pdbx_strand_id
1 'polypeptide(L)'
;VEYVPGDSNKVIITDLSQGNFIRLWNIEGGQPATSTLTSDTIVFSKKGDYNITLYISQSGGNGTAFNSKQVHIANDVTLPCSGTMGLLTGNCGVAGKCWKFSSEAGAITVGETYGASNWYKSPANGLVPSQYDDRYCFEFNGLKFDYQNQGFTVNPFIGYVDEAYTPVPGPFFISTGTGPNGEDQIILTKGQFMGTRDSYSELTIVKLTETELVIRTPFADKNGEKVTPGWFEFKYIAE
;
A
#
# COMPACT_ATOMS: atom_id res chain seq x y z
N VAL A 1 -12.92 -6.23 26.31
CA VAL A 1 -13.01 -5.35 25.13
C VAL A 1 -13.42 -4.00 25.63
N GLU A 2 -12.54 -3.03 25.49
CA GLU A 2 -12.68 -1.67 26.00
C GLU A 2 -12.31 -0.71 24.88
N TYR A 3 -13.08 0.35 24.67
CA TYR A 3 -12.72 1.36 23.67
C TYR A 3 -11.56 2.21 24.19
N VAL A 4 -10.61 2.55 23.31
CA VAL A 4 -9.50 3.44 23.67
C VAL A 4 -10.06 4.86 23.86
N PRO A 5 -9.82 5.51 25.02
CA PRO A 5 -10.27 6.88 25.25
C PRO A 5 -9.71 7.83 24.18
N GLY A 6 -10.58 8.62 23.55
CA GLY A 6 -10.19 9.57 22.50
C GLY A 6 -10.06 8.98 21.09
N ASP A 7 -10.23 7.67 20.90
CA ASP A 7 -10.18 7.02 19.59
C ASP A 7 -11.26 5.93 19.50
N SER A 8 -12.45 6.30 18.99
CA SER A 8 -13.61 5.39 18.88
C SER A 8 -13.39 4.22 17.92
N ASN A 9 -12.33 4.26 17.13
CA ASN A 9 -11.97 3.24 16.15
C ASN A 9 -10.94 2.25 16.69
N LYS A 10 -10.52 2.39 17.96
CA LYS A 10 -9.61 1.46 18.62
C LYS A 10 -10.27 0.80 19.82
N VAL A 11 -10.02 -0.49 19.96
CA VAL A 11 -10.43 -1.26 21.15
C VAL A 11 -9.24 -2.06 21.68
N ILE A 12 -9.17 -2.19 23.00
CA ILE A 12 -8.26 -3.07 23.70
C ILE A 12 -9.00 -4.37 24.00
N ILE A 13 -8.43 -5.49 23.53
CA ILE A 13 -8.88 -6.83 23.87
C ILE A 13 -7.98 -7.37 24.97
N THR A 14 -8.57 -8.08 25.94
CA THR A 14 -7.83 -8.63 27.08
C THR A 14 -8.43 -10.00 27.42
N ASP A 15 -7.57 -11.00 27.48
CA ASP A 15 -7.89 -12.34 27.98
C ASP A 15 -7.86 -12.31 29.51
N LEU A 16 -9.01 -12.56 30.13
CA LEU A 16 -9.19 -12.60 31.59
C LEU A 16 -9.28 -14.05 32.11
N SER A 17 -9.02 -15.04 31.27
CA SER A 17 -9.10 -16.46 31.63
C SER A 17 -8.05 -16.82 32.69
N GLN A 18 -8.40 -17.70 33.63
CA GLN A 18 -7.50 -18.17 34.68
C GLN A 18 -6.85 -19.50 34.33
N GLY A 19 -5.52 -19.53 34.23
CA GLY A 19 -4.74 -20.73 33.92
C GLY A 19 -3.74 -20.52 32.79
N ASN A 20 -2.95 -21.56 32.50
CA ASN A 20 -1.98 -21.54 31.41
C ASN A 20 -2.61 -22.14 30.14
N PHE A 21 -3.06 -21.25 29.24
CA PHE A 21 -3.68 -21.63 27.97
C PHE A 21 -2.88 -21.10 26.78
N ILE A 22 -2.98 -21.82 25.66
CA ILE A 22 -2.68 -21.30 24.33
C ILE A 22 -3.90 -20.49 23.89
N ARG A 23 -3.66 -19.29 23.34
CA ARG A 23 -4.71 -18.35 22.95
C ARG A 23 -4.61 -17.96 21.48
N LEU A 24 -5.77 -17.79 20.84
CA LEU A 24 -5.90 -17.26 19.48
C LEU A 24 -7.12 -16.34 19.42
N TRP A 25 -6.88 -15.09 19.09
CA TRP A 25 -7.91 -14.13 18.75
C TRP A 25 -8.19 -14.17 17.24
N ASN A 26 -9.47 -14.18 16.88
CA ASN A 26 -9.96 -13.91 15.54
C ASN A 26 -10.77 -12.61 15.58
N ILE A 27 -10.36 -11.61 14.81
CA ILE A 27 -10.90 -10.25 14.80
C ILE A 27 -11.41 -9.94 13.39
N GLU A 28 -12.72 -10.07 13.20
CA GLU A 28 -13.34 -9.78 11.91
C GLU A 28 -13.22 -8.28 11.59
N GLY A 29 -12.61 -7.92 10.45
CA GLY A 29 -12.52 -6.54 9.99
C GLY A 29 -11.59 -5.61 10.80
N GLY A 30 -10.94 -6.12 11.84
CA GLY A 30 -9.96 -5.37 12.65
C GLY A 30 -8.51 -5.62 12.20
N GLN A 31 -7.62 -4.72 12.60
CA GLN A 31 -6.18 -4.81 12.39
C GLN A 31 -5.44 -4.81 13.74
N PRO A 32 -4.67 -5.86 14.08
CA PRO A 32 -4.50 -7.09 13.31
C PRO A 32 -5.77 -7.96 13.28
N ALA A 33 -5.92 -8.79 12.24
CA ALA A 33 -7.05 -9.72 12.08
C ALA A 33 -6.96 -10.95 13.02
N THR A 34 -5.76 -11.26 13.52
CA THR A 34 -5.53 -12.32 14.51
C THR A 34 -4.48 -11.89 15.52
N SER A 35 -4.55 -12.41 16.75
CA SER A 35 -3.54 -12.15 17.78
C SER A 35 -3.36 -13.35 18.70
N THR A 36 -2.17 -13.49 19.29
CA THR A 36 -1.87 -14.49 20.35
C THR A 36 -1.47 -13.84 21.67
N LEU A 37 -1.57 -12.51 21.75
CA LEU A 37 -1.25 -11.75 22.95
C LEU A 37 -2.34 -11.86 24.01
N THR A 38 -1.96 -11.76 25.28
CA THR A 38 -2.93 -11.70 26.40
C THR A 38 -3.74 -10.40 26.34
N SER A 39 -3.13 -9.32 25.86
CA SER A 39 -3.79 -8.04 25.61
C SER A 39 -3.25 -7.44 24.32
N ASP A 40 -4.13 -6.91 23.47
CA ASP A 40 -3.79 -6.33 22.17
C ASP A 40 -4.69 -5.12 21.86
N THR A 41 -4.20 -4.20 21.03
CA THR A 41 -4.97 -3.04 20.55
C THR A 41 -5.37 -3.25 19.10
N ILE A 42 -6.67 -3.28 18.87
CA ILE A 42 -7.26 -3.52 17.55
C ILE A 42 -7.79 -2.22 16.98
N VAL A 43 -7.51 -1.97 15.70
CA VAL A 43 -8.03 -0.82 14.95
C VAL A 43 -9.11 -1.28 13.96
N PHE A 44 -10.24 -0.57 13.92
CA PHE A 44 -11.31 -0.74 12.93
C PHE A 44 -11.46 0.52 12.09
N SER A 45 -11.19 0.42 10.79
CA SER A 45 -11.17 1.60 9.91
C SER A 45 -12.55 2.01 9.39
N LYS A 46 -13.54 1.12 9.44
CA LYS A 46 -14.89 1.33 8.90
C LYS A 46 -15.94 1.27 9.99
N LYS A 47 -17.01 2.04 9.84
CA LYS A 47 -18.21 1.96 10.67
C LYS A 47 -18.89 0.61 10.44
N GLY A 48 -19.43 0.05 11.50
CA GLY A 48 -20.09 -1.25 11.43
C GLY A 48 -19.99 -2.01 12.74
N ASP A 49 -20.59 -3.19 12.73
CA ASP A 49 -20.56 -4.12 13.85
C ASP A 49 -19.60 -5.27 13.52
N TYR A 50 -18.66 -5.55 14.42
CA TYR A 50 -17.61 -6.54 14.22
C TYR A 50 -17.57 -7.55 15.37
N ASN A 51 -17.34 -8.83 15.05
CA ASN A 51 -17.17 -9.87 16.06
C ASN A 51 -15.69 -10.12 16.36
N ILE A 52 -15.38 -10.17 17.66
CA ILE A 52 -14.06 -10.54 18.19
C ILE A 52 -14.23 -11.85 18.95
N THR A 53 -13.52 -12.90 18.53
CA THR A 53 -13.60 -14.23 19.14
C THR A 53 -12.25 -14.66 19.70
N LEU A 54 -12.21 -14.99 20.98
CA LEU A 54 -11.07 -15.63 21.63
C LEU A 54 -11.27 -17.14 21.65
N TYR A 55 -10.28 -17.90 21.21
CA TYR A 55 -10.16 -19.33 21.42
C TYR A 55 -9.04 -19.59 22.43
N ILE A 56 -9.30 -20.45 23.41
CA ILE A 56 -8.29 -20.92 24.38
C ILE A 56 -8.24 -22.44 24.40
N SER A 57 -7.03 -22.99 24.55
CA SER A 57 -6.79 -24.43 24.69
C SER A 57 -5.82 -24.70 25.84
N GLN A 58 -6.08 -25.75 26.61
CA GLN A 58 -5.21 -26.20 27.70
C GLN A 58 -4.05 -27.04 27.16
N SER A 59 -2.87 -26.98 27.80
CA SER A 59 -1.76 -27.87 27.44
C SER A 59 -2.14 -29.33 27.76
N GLY A 60 -2.36 -30.14 26.72
CA GLY A 60 -2.81 -31.54 26.85
C GLY A 60 -4.00 -31.92 25.96
N GLY A 61 -4.59 -30.98 25.21
CA GLY A 61 -5.56 -31.29 24.14
C GLY A 61 -7.01 -31.56 24.59
N ASN A 62 -7.32 -31.44 25.87
CA ASN A 62 -8.69 -31.59 26.38
C ASN A 62 -9.48 -30.27 26.26
N GLY A 63 -9.97 -30.00 25.05
CA GLY A 63 -11.02 -29.01 24.78
C GLY A 63 -10.53 -27.62 24.37
N THR A 64 -11.22 -27.05 23.38
CA THR A 64 -11.16 -25.65 22.99
C THR A 64 -12.39 -24.94 23.54
N ALA A 65 -12.18 -23.95 24.41
CA ALA A 65 -13.23 -23.01 24.80
C ALA A 65 -13.12 -21.75 23.95
N PHE A 66 -14.24 -21.11 23.67
CA PHE A 66 -14.24 -19.82 22.98
C PHE A 66 -15.23 -18.84 23.61
N ASN A 67 -14.96 -17.56 23.42
CA ASN A 67 -15.84 -16.47 23.80
C ASN A 67 -15.86 -15.43 22.68
N SER A 68 -17.03 -14.88 22.38
CA SER A 68 -17.20 -13.88 21.33
C SER A 68 -17.86 -12.62 21.88
N LYS A 69 -17.36 -11.46 21.46
CA LYS A 69 -17.97 -10.16 21.75
C LYS A 69 -18.08 -9.34 20.46
N GLN A 70 -19.23 -8.71 20.29
CA GLN A 70 -19.45 -7.73 19.25
C GLN A 70 -18.97 -6.35 19.71
N VAL A 71 -18.37 -5.59 18.80
CA VAL A 71 -18.07 -4.16 18.97
C VAL A 71 -18.78 -3.36 17.90
N HIS A 72 -19.29 -2.18 18.28
CA HIS A 72 -19.90 -1.23 17.37
C HIS A 72 -18.92 -0.09 17.08
N ILE A 73 -18.63 0.16 15.82
CA ILE A 73 -17.79 1.27 15.38
C ILE A 73 -18.71 2.31 14.75
N ALA A 74 -18.86 3.43 15.47
CA ALA A 74 -19.86 4.45 15.13
C ALA A 74 -19.47 5.31 13.91
N ASN A 75 -18.16 5.47 13.67
CA ASN A 75 -17.63 6.33 12.63
C ASN A 75 -16.58 5.60 11.80
N ASP A 76 -16.51 5.90 10.51
CA ASP A 76 -15.31 5.58 9.74
C ASP A 76 -14.12 6.34 10.32
N VAL A 77 -12.93 5.76 10.28
CA VAL A 77 -11.71 6.54 10.52
C VAL A 77 -11.68 7.65 9.46
N THR A 78 -11.75 8.90 9.90
CA THR A 78 -11.51 10.05 9.03
C THR A 78 -10.01 10.12 8.77
N LEU A 79 -9.57 9.54 7.65
CA LEU A 79 -8.19 9.70 7.21
C LEU A 79 -7.95 11.18 6.90
N PRO A 80 -6.82 11.76 7.37
CA PRO A 80 -6.53 13.16 7.09
C PRO A 80 -6.38 13.36 5.58
N CYS A 81 -7.32 14.11 5.00
CA CYS A 81 -7.22 14.57 3.62
C CYS A 81 -6.32 15.81 3.54
N SER A 82 -5.04 15.61 3.74
CA SER A 82 -4.05 16.70 3.72
C SER A 82 -2.68 16.18 3.29
N GLY A 83 -1.80 17.10 2.91
CA GLY A 83 -0.42 16.77 2.54
C GLY A 83 -0.36 15.72 1.45
N THR A 84 0.46 14.68 1.67
CA THR A 84 0.68 13.56 0.74
C THR A 84 -0.63 12.92 0.26
N MET A 85 -1.56 12.61 1.17
CA MET A 85 -2.82 11.95 0.81
C MET A 85 -3.69 12.83 -0.10
N GLY A 86 -3.84 14.11 0.25
CA GLY A 86 -4.61 15.05 -0.57
C GLY A 86 -4.01 15.25 -1.95
N LEU A 87 -2.69 15.48 -2.03
CA LEU A 87 -2.01 15.70 -3.31
C LEU A 87 -2.07 14.47 -4.22
N LEU A 88 -1.87 13.27 -3.67
CA LEU A 88 -1.84 12.03 -4.43
C LEU A 88 -3.22 11.65 -5.00
N THR A 89 -4.30 11.94 -4.27
CA THR A 89 -5.67 11.50 -4.58
C THR A 89 -6.58 12.60 -5.16
N GLY A 90 -6.04 13.78 -5.46
CA GLY A 90 -6.86 14.88 -6.01
C GLY A 90 -7.77 15.53 -4.96
N ASN A 91 -7.16 15.96 -3.85
CA ASN A 91 -7.83 16.53 -2.68
C ASN A 91 -8.96 15.63 -2.18
N CYS A 92 -8.75 14.32 -2.25
CA CYS A 92 -9.70 13.29 -1.83
C CYS A 92 -11.06 13.38 -2.51
N GLY A 93 -11.09 13.93 -3.72
CA GLY A 93 -12.27 13.94 -4.56
C GLY A 93 -12.70 12.51 -4.90
N VAL A 94 -14.01 12.34 -5.14
CA VAL A 94 -14.60 11.04 -5.50
C VAL A 94 -14.03 10.45 -6.79
N ALA A 95 -13.49 11.29 -7.67
CA ALA A 95 -12.85 10.86 -8.92
C ALA A 95 -11.42 10.33 -8.72
N GLY A 96 -10.80 10.57 -7.56
CA GLY A 96 -9.37 10.35 -7.37
C GLY A 96 -8.50 11.30 -8.20
N LYS A 97 -7.24 10.91 -8.38
CA LYS A 97 -6.31 11.54 -9.34
C LYS A 97 -5.51 10.47 -10.04
N CYS A 98 -5.30 10.67 -11.35
CA CYS A 98 -4.45 9.81 -12.15
C CYS A 98 -3.13 10.50 -12.46
N TRP A 99 -2.08 9.67 -12.56
CA TRP A 99 -0.74 10.09 -12.89
C TRP A 99 -0.29 9.35 -14.14
N LYS A 100 0.37 10.07 -15.06
CA LYS A 100 0.95 9.50 -16.28
C LYS A 100 2.39 9.90 -16.43
N PHE A 101 3.18 9.11 -17.15
CA PHE A 101 4.60 9.43 -17.36
C PHE A 101 4.76 10.83 -17.96
N SER A 102 5.75 11.57 -17.46
CA SER A 102 6.21 12.79 -18.11
C SER A 102 6.80 12.48 -19.47
N SER A 103 6.62 13.37 -20.44
CA SER A 103 7.29 13.31 -21.74
C SER A 103 8.67 14.00 -21.75
N GLU A 104 9.07 14.60 -20.64
CA GLU A 104 10.40 15.20 -20.48
C GLU A 104 11.51 14.14 -20.41
N ALA A 105 12.74 14.56 -20.71
CA ALA A 105 13.90 13.70 -20.50
C ALA A 105 14.05 13.34 -19.01
N GLY A 106 14.40 12.08 -18.72
CA GLY A 106 14.48 11.55 -17.37
C GLY A 106 13.13 11.16 -16.76
N ALA A 107 12.10 10.96 -17.58
CA ALA A 107 10.83 10.36 -17.15
C ALA A 107 11.03 9.01 -16.44
N ILE A 108 11.97 8.21 -16.96
CA ILE A 108 12.59 7.07 -16.31
C ILE A 108 14.09 7.34 -16.18
N THR A 109 14.61 7.16 -14.98
CA THR A 109 16.05 7.19 -14.66
C THR A 109 16.42 5.94 -13.86
N VAL A 110 17.60 5.39 -14.11
CA VAL A 110 18.08 4.15 -13.51
C VAL A 110 19.50 4.33 -12.99
N GLY A 111 19.75 3.84 -11.79
CA GLY A 111 21.08 3.85 -11.21
C GLY A 111 21.31 2.74 -10.19
N GLU A 112 22.57 2.57 -9.82
CA GLU A 112 23.02 1.53 -8.89
C GLU A 112 22.54 1.73 -7.46
N THR A 113 22.44 2.99 -7.03
CA THR A 113 22.14 3.42 -5.66
C THR A 113 21.01 4.45 -5.65
N TYR A 114 20.49 4.75 -4.45
CA TYR A 114 19.39 5.69 -4.28
C TYR A 114 19.72 7.07 -4.85
N GLY A 115 18.97 7.51 -5.86
CA GLY A 115 19.18 8.80 -6.54
C GLY A 115 20.28 8.80 -7.60
N ALA A 116 20.95 7.67 -7.86
CA ALA A 116 21.90 7.56 -8.96
C ALA A 116 21.18 7.50 -10.32
N SER A 117 21.87 7.96 -11.36
CA SER A 117 21.39 7.99 -12.76
C SER A 117 22.42 7.44 -13.74
N ASN A 118 23.37 6.66 -13.23
CA ASN A 118 24.56 6.21 -13.95
C ASN A 118 24.32 5.06 -14.94
N TRP A 119 23.16 4.41 -14.91
CA TRP A 119 22.85 3.31 -15.84
C TRP A 119 21.99 3.74 -17.01
N TYR A 120 20.98 4.59 -16.76
CA TYR A 120 20.09 5.03 -17.83
C TYR A 120 19.35 6.32 -17.45
N LYS A 121 19.09 7.14 -18.47
CA LYS A 121 18.17 8.26 -18.41
C LYS A 121 17.42 8.33 -19.74
N SER A 122 16.11 8.24 -19.68
CA SER A 122 15.24 8.33 -20.87
C SER A 122 15.41 9.68 -21.59
N PRO A 123 15.47 9.72 -22.92
CA PRO A 123 15.38 10.96 -23.67
C PRO A 123 13.94 11.52 -23.60
N ALA A 124 13.77 12.80 -23.94
CA ALA A 124 12.44 13.39 -24.07
C ALA A 124 11.64 12.63 -25.15
N ASN A 125 10.37 12.31 -24.85
CA ASN A 125 9.51 11.45 -25.69
C ASN A 125 10.12 10.07 -26.01
N GLY A 126 10.99 9.57 -25.13
CA GLY A 126 11.79 8.36 -25.37
C GLY A 126 11.20 7.04 -24.88
N LEU A 127 10.02 7.05 -24.25
CA LEU A 127 9.39 5.83 -23.72
C LEU A 127 8.59 5.09 -24.80
N VAL A 128 8.26 3.83 -24.52
CA VAL A 128 7.36 3.04 -25.37
C VAL A 128 5.97 3.70 -25.37
N PRO A 129 5.27 3.79 -26.51
CA PRO A 129 3.98 4.49 -26.60
C PRO A 129 2.93 4.05 -25.56
N SER A 130 2.86 2.75 -25.23
CA SER A 130 2.00 2.19 -24.19
C SER A 130 2.24 2.85 -22.83
N GLN A 131 3.48 3.14 -22.46
CA GLN A 131 3.78 3.80 -21.17
C GLN A 131 3.20 5.22 -21.10
N TYR A 132 2.96 5.88 -22.22
CA TYR A 132 2.35 7.22 -22.25
C TYR A 132 0.81 7.18 -22.22
N ASP A 133 0.18 6.08 -22.59
CA ASP A 133 -1.28 5.90 -22.51
C ASP A 133 -1.75 5.27 -21.18
N ASP A 134 -0.81 4.74 -20.40
CA ASP A 134 -0.97 4.27 -19.04
C ASP A 134 -1.38 5.36 -18.03
N ARG A 135 -2.26 5.00 -17.08
CA ARG A 135 -2.64 5.84 -15.93
C ARG A 135 -2.52 5.08 -14.62
N TYR A 136 -1.89 5.73 -13.64
CA TYR A 136 -1.78 5.26 -12.27
C TYR A 136 -2.69 6.11 -11.38
N CYS A 137 -3.86 5.57 -11.06
CA CYS A 137 -4.93 6.31 -10.40
C CYS A 137 -5.00 5.95 -8.91
N PHE A 138 -5.09 6.98 -8.08
CA PHE A 138 -5.26 6.88 -6.64
C PHE A 138 -6.59 7.48 -6.22
N GLU A 139 -7.43 6.66 -5.61
CA GLU A 139 -8.74 7.04 -5.10
C GLU A 139 -8.72 7.04 -3.56
N PHE A 140 -9.14 8.15 -2.95
CA PHE A 140 -9.19 8.25 -1.49
C PHE A 140 -10.24 7.32 -0.88
N ASN A 141 -11.40 7.19 -1.53
CA ASN A 141 -12.41 6.27 -1.04
C ASN A 141 -11.96 4.83 -1.25
N GLY A 142 -11.85 4.07 -0.15
CA GLY A 142 -11.37 2.69 -0.20
C GLY A 142 -9.85 2.56 -0.38
N LEU A 143 -9.11 3.69 -0.40
CA LEU A 143 -7.66 3.73 -0.61
C LEU A 143 -7.23 2.88 -1.81
N LYS A 144 -7.92 3.05 -2.94
CA LYS A 144 -7.76 2.19 -4.12
C LYS A 144 -6.67 2.76 -5.03
N PHE A 145 -5.74 1.89 -5.39
CA PHE A 145 -4.82 2.05 -6.51
C PHE A 145 -5.36 1.27 -7.72
N ASP A 146 -5.44 1.96 -8.85
CA ASP A 146 -5.95 1.43 -10.12
C ASP A 146 -4.96 1.76 -11.23
N TYR A 147 -4.37 0.73 -11.84
CA TYR A 147 -3.48 0.87 -12.99
C TYR A 147 -4.29 0.62 -14.26
N GLN A 148 -4.51 1.66 -15.04
CA GLN A 148 -5.24 1.59 -16.31
C GLN A 148 -4.22 1.58 -17.45
N ASN A 149 -3.99 0.41 -18.04
CA ASN A 149 -2.84 0.19 -18.93
C ASN A 149 -3.19 0.02 -20.42
N GLN A 150 -4.43 0.34 -20.79
CA GLN A 150 -4.97 0.14 -22.14
C GLN A 150 -4.77 -1.29 -22.71
N GLY A 151 -4.58 -2.29 -21.85
CA GLY A 151 -4.38 -3.70 -22.20
C GLY A 151 -2.93 -4.15 -22.36
N PHE A 152 -1.95 -3.26 -22.34
CA PHE A 152 -0.53 -3.60 -22.50
C PHE A 152 0.34 -3.03 -21.39
N THR A 153 1.50 -3.63 -21.15
CA THR A 153 2.51 -3.06 -20.26
C THR A 153 3.89 -3.47 -20.76
N VAL A 154 4.91 -2.65 -20.50
CA VAL A 154 6.30 -2.99 -20.84
C VAL A 154 6.80 -4.07 -19.87
N ASN A 155 7.13 -5.25 -20.40
CA ASN A 155 7.65 -6.36 -19.62
C ASN A 155 9.20 -6.43 -19.69
N PRO A 156 9.91 -6.09 -18.61
CA PRO A 156 11.37 -6.12 -18.54
C PRO A 156 11.93 -7.55 -18.60
N PHE A 157 11.18 -8.56 -18.14
CA PHE A 157 11.63 -9.95 -18.04
C PHE A 157 11.71 -10.67 -19.38
N ILE A 158 11.18 -10.07 -20.44
CA ILE A 158 11.26 -10.54 -21.82
C ILE A 158 11.97 -9.53 -22.73
N GLY A 159 12.74 -8.60 -22.15
CA GLY A 159 13.55 -7.63 -22.91
C GLY A 159 12.89 -6.28 -23.15
N TYR A 160 12.08 -5.79 -22.20
CA TYR A 160 11.41 -4.48 -22.25
C TYR A 160 10.52 -4.30 -23.49
N VAL A 161 9.70 -5.30 -23.79
CA VAL A 161 8.70 -5.23 -24.87
C VAL A 161 7.28 -5.23 -24.30
N ASP A 162 6.34 -4.69 -25.08
CA ASP A 162 4.92 -4.70 -24.71
C ASP A 162 4.38 -6.13 -24.61
N GLU A 163 3.64 -6.38 -23.54
CA GLU A 163 2.94 -7.63 -23.27
C GLU A 163 1.50 -7.31 -22.87
N ALA A 164 0.55 -8.14 -23.32
CA ALA A 164 -0.82 -8.05 -22.86
C ALA A 164 -0.88 -8.27 -21.34
N TYR A 165 -1.44 -7.31 -20.62
CA TYR A 165 -1.49 -7.35 -19.17
C TYR A 165 -2.82 -6.78 -18.67
N THR A 166 -3.39 -7.41 -17.64
CA THR A 166 -4.62 -6.94 -16.99
C THR A 166 -4.28 -6.64 -15.54
N PRO A 167 -4.10 -5.36 -15.17
CA PRO A 167 -3.85 -4.96 -13.81
C PRO A 167 -5.02 -5.31 -12.91
N VAL A 168 -4.72 -5.69 -11.67
CA VAL A 168 -5.72 -5.91 -10.63
C VAL A 168 -5.70 -4.69 -9.69
N PRO A 169 -6.80 -3.93 -9.58
CA PRO A 169 -6.90 -2.85 -8.61
C PRO A 169 -6.78 -3.38 -7.18
N GLY A 170 -6.29 -2.56 -6.27
CA GLY A 170 -6.01 -3.00 -4.90
C GLY A 170 -5.73 -1.83 -3.97
N PRO A 171 -5.61 -2.08 -2.67
CA PRO A 171 -5.35 -1.01 -1.71
C PRO A 171 -3.94 -0.43 -1.88
N PHE A 172 -3.78 0.86 -1.57
CA PHE A 172 -2.51 1.50 -1.28
C PHE A 172 -2.49 2.05 0.14
N PHE A 173 -1.29 2.25 0.67
CA PHE A 173 -1.08 2.90 1.96
C PHE A 173 0.00 3.96 1.85
N ILE A 174 -0.08 4.99 2.69
CA ILE A 174 1.02 5.94 2.89
C ILE A 174 1.74 5.54 4.17
N SER A 175 3.02 5.21 4.04
CA SER A 175 3.93 4.97 5.14
C SER A 175 4.80 6.21 5.36
N THR A 176 4.51 6.97 6.41
CA THR A 176 5.13 8.28 6.63
C THR A 176 6.54 8.16 7.17
N GLY A 177 7.50 8.85 6.54
CA GLY A 177 8.88 8.93 7.01
C GLY A 177 9.69 7.62 6.99
N THR A 178 9.25 6.60 6.25
CA THR A 178 9.94 5.30 6.18
C THR A 178 10.91 5.17 5.01
N GLY A 179 10.99 6.19 4.14
CA GLY A 179 11.95 6.25 3.05
C GLY A 179 13.41 6.35 3.53
N PRO A 180 14.39 6.09 2.64
CA PRO A 180 15.82 6.06 3.00
C PRO A 180 16.35 7.35 3.66
N ASN A 181 15.73 8.51 3.41
CA ASN A 181 16.08 9.79 4.05
C ASN A 181 14.90 10.38 4.85
N GLY A 182 13.95 9.55 5.27
CA GLY A 182 12.77 9.99 6.01
C GLY A 182 11.66 10.55 5.12
N GLU A 183 11.65 10.23 3.83
CA GLU A 183 10.53 10.55 2.94
C GLU A 183 9.31 9.66 3.21
N ASP A 184 8.12 10.14 2.86
CA ASP A 184 6.92 9.30 2.81
C ASP A 184 7.03 8.26 1.68
N GLN A 185 6.39 7.11 1.86
CA GLN A 185 6.33 6.06 0.85
C GLN A 185 4.88 5.67 0.53
N ILE A 186 4.62 5.38 -0.74
CA ILE A 186 3.40 4.70 -1.19
C ILE A 186 3.69 3.20 -1.14
N ILE A 187 2.89 2.45 -0.41
CA ILE A 187 2.97 0.99 -0.33
C ILE A 187 1.82 0.42 -1.14
N LEU A 188 2.16 -0.29 -2.22
CA LEU A 188 1.20 -1.03 -3.03
C LEU A 188 1.08 -2.48 -2.57
N THR A 189 -0.01 -3.15 -2.94
CA THR A 189 -0.15 -4.59 -2.69
C THR A 189 0.91 -5.35 -3.48
N LYS A 190 1.52 -6.38 -2.87
CA LYS A 190 2.54 -7.20 -3.54
C LYS A 190 2.06 -7.68 -4.93
N GLY A 191 2.87 -7.43 -5.95
CA GLY A 191 2.54 -7.72 -7.36
C GLY A 191 1.95 -6.53 -8.13
N GLN A 192 1.49 -5.48 -7.45
CA GLN A 192 1.22 -4.18 -8.06
C GLN A 192 2.51 -3.36 -8.16
N PHE A 193 2.59 -2.51 -9.17
CA PHE A 193 3.76 -1.68 -9.45
C PHE A 193 3.33 -0.38 -10.14
N MET A 194 4.24 0.58 -10.18
CA MET A 194 4.16 1.75 -11.05
C MET A 194 5.38 1.76 -11.98
N GLY A 195 5.19 2.23 -13.20
CA GLY A 195 6.24 2.28 -14.22
C GLY A 195 6.43 0.93 -14.91
N THR A 196 7.51 0.23 -14.58
CA THR A 196 7.87 -1.06 -15.19
C THR A 196 7.59 -2.22 -14.24
N ARG A 197 7.37 -3.44 -14.77
CA ARG A 197 7.00 -4.61 -13.94
C ARG A 197 8.09 -5.07 -12.96
N ASP A 198 9.33 -4.61 -13.14
CA ASP A 198 10.46 -4.83 -12.26
C ASP A 198 10.63 -3.69 -11.24
N SER A 199 9.62 -2.84 -11.06
CA SER A 199 9.55 -1.89 -9.95
C SER A 199 9.05 -2.59 -8.68
N TYR A 200 9.74 -2.38 -7.56
CA TYR A 200 9.26 -2.84 -6.26
C TYR A 200 8.03 -2.04 -5.79
N SER A 201 7.23 -2.63 -4.90
CA SER A 201 5.92 -2.10 -4.49
C SER A 201 5.98 -1.02 -3.39
N GLU A 202 7.18 -0.72 -2.88
CA GLU A 202 7.43 0.36 -1.92
C GLU A 202 8.04 1.56 -2.66
N LEU A 203 7.22 2.58 -2.88
CA LEU A 203 7.55 3.72 -3.73
C LEU A 203 7.85 4.93 -2.87
N THR A 204 9.12 5.32 -2.79
CA THR A 204 9.55 6.49 -2.01
C THR A 204 9.17 7.77 -2.74
N ILE A 205 8.42 8.66 -2.09
CA ILE A 205 7.97 9.92 -2.67
C ILE A 205 9.10 10.94 -2.56
N VAL A 206 9.78 11.20 -3.67
CA VAL A 206 10.87 12.19 -3.75
C VAL A 206 10.29 13.60 -3.92
N LYS A 207 9.20 13.71 -4.67
CA LYS A 207 8.49 14.97 -4.89
C LYS A 207 7.01 14.68 -5.12
N LEU A 208 6.16 15.48 -4.50
CA LEU A 208 4.72 15.45 -4.77
C LEU A 208 4.18 16.87 -4.69
N THR A 209 3.56 17.31 -5.77
CA THR A 209 2.84 18.58 -5.88
C THR A 209 1.44 18.33 -6.46
N GLU A 210 0.69 19.38 -6.76
CA GLU A 210 -0.60 19.22 -7.45
C GLU A 210 -0.45 18.60 -8.84
N THR A 211 0.67 18.86 -9.53
CA THR A 211 0.90 18.56 -10.94
C THR A 211 2.03 17.57 -11.22
N GLU A 212 2.87 17.26 -10.23
CA GLU A 212 4.06 16.42 -10.42
C GLU A 212 4.20 15.40 -9.29
N LEU A 213 4.53 14.16 -9.65
CA LEU A 213 4.87 13.07 -8.75
C LEU A 213 6.20 12.47 -9.20
N VAL A 214 7.20 12.47 -8.32
CA VAL A 214 8.47 11.78 -8.53
C VAL A 214 8.61 10.72 -7.45
N ILE A 215 8.77 9.47 -7.88
CA ILE A 215 8.99 8.34 -6.97
C ILE A 215 10.32 7.66 -7.24
N ARG A 216 10.88 7.05 -6.20
CA ARG A 216 12.03 6.15 -6.29
C ARG A 216 11.70 4.80 -5.68
N THR A 217 12.16 3.74 -6.33
CA THR A 217 11.87 2.37 -5.91
C THR A 217 13.01 1.45 -6.31
N PRO A 218 13.38 0.46 -5.47
CA PRO A 218 14.30 -0.60 -5.86
C PRO A 218 13.76 -1.42 -7.03
N PHE A 219 14.62 -2.24 -7.61
CA PHE A 219 14.18 -3.29 -8.51
C PHE A 219 13.41 -4.39 -7.78
N ALA A 220 12.59 -5.10 -8.53
CA ALA A 220 11.91 -6.32 -8.12
C ALA A 220 12.11 -7.44 -9.14
N ASP A 221 12.14 -8.68 -8.65
CA ASP A 221 12.11 -9.86 -9.50
C ASP A 221 10.68 -10.13 -10.02
N LYS A 222 10.54 -11.17 -10.84
CA LYS A 222 9.24 -11.57 -11.41
C LYS A 222 8.17 -11.96 -10.38
N ASN A 223 8.57 -12.22 -9.13
CA ASN A 223 7.69 -12.58 -8.02
C ASN A 223 7.34 -11.35 -7.15
N GLY A 224 7.85 -10.17 -7.51
CA GLY A 224 7.69 -8.95 -6.72
C GLY A 224 8.61 -8.89 -5.51
N GLU A 225 9.68 -9.68 -5.45
CA GLU A 225 10.67 -9.62 -4.37
C GLU A 225 11.72 -8.55 -4.67
N LYS A 226 12.13 -7.80 -3.64
CA LYS A 226 13.12 -6.74 -3.78
C LYS A 226 14.47 -7.30 -4.26
N VAL A 227 15.03 -6.64 -5.28
CA VAL A 227 16.35 -6.94 -5.85
C VAL A 227 17.28 -5.76 -5.61
N THR A 228 18.53 -6.05 -5.26
CA THR A 228 19.59 -5.06 -5.08
C THR A 228 20.90 -5.57 -5.70
N PRO A 229 21.76 -4.70 -6.26
CA PRO A 229 21.61 -3.24 -6.38
C PRO A 229 20.59 -2.86 -7.48
N GLY A 230 20.29 -1.57 -7.59
CA GLY A 230 19.42 -1.04 -8.64
C GLY A 230 18.21 -0.28 -8.11
N TRP A 231 18.01 0.91 -8.66
CA TRP A 231 16.92 1.82 -8.34
C TRP A 231 16.36 2.44 -9.62
N PHE A 232 15.04 2.57 -9.64
CA PHE A 232 14.32 3.44 -10.56
C PHE A 232 14.01 4.78 -9.90
N GLU A 233 14.03 5.84 -10.70
CA GLU A 233 13.30 7.08 -10.46
C GLU A 233 12.31 7.28 -11.62
N PHE A 234 11.04 7.50 -11.27
CA PHE A 234 9.97 7.73 -12.22
C PHE A 234 9.35 9.11 -12.00
N LYS A 235 9.17 9.86 -13.09
CA LYS A 235 8.57 11.19 -13.09
C LYS A 235 7.23 11.14 -13.80
N TYR A 236 6.19 11.51 -13.07
CA TYR A 236 4.82 11.58 -13.54
C TYR A 236 4.29 13.00 -13.47
N ILE A 237 3.29 13.27 -14.32
CA ILE A 237 2.47 14.48 -14.29
C ILE A 237 1.02 14.10 -13.99
N ALA A 238 0.31 15.01 -13.33
CA ALA A 238 -1.11 14.82 -13.05
C ALA A 238 -1.93 14.83 -14.35
N GLU A 239 -3.03 14.09 -14.34
CA GLU A 239 -4.11 14.16 -15.33
C GLU A 239 -5.45 14.50 -14.69
#